data_AF-A0A5D2M3S3-F1
#
_entry.id   AF-A0A5D2M3S3-F1
#
_cell.length_a   1.000
_cell.length_b   1.000
_cell.length_c   1.000
_cell.angle_alpha   90.00
_cell.angle_beta   90.00
_cell.angle_gamma   90.00
#
_symmetry.space_group_name_H-M   'P 1'
#
loop_
_entity.id
_entity.type
_entity.pdbx_description
1 polymer ?
#
loop_
_entity_poly.entity_id
_entity_poly.type
_entity_poly.pdbx_seq_one_letter_code
_entity_poly.pdbx_strand_id
1 'polypeptide(L)'
;MFTTYSLGGFWVGHCNSFVSLSCYSDNSGCGPDSPPRKLFLQRHQQKEVLNQSKLPPGFSWGPIIHFAFWAFLWSVYVLVLCGISLKQFGGLWEMFKSTYGFILTVEDLSPNIGVLWYFFAEVFEFFRNFFLIVFHVNILFMILPLAIRLRHRPCYLAFVYVAICSMLKSYPSVGDSALYLGLLGWFVNELADMQFSLFLFCGYVGVSLLSPVMHNLWIWRGTGNANFYFTTAMVYACLQIVLVVEGVSAVLNHDRKLRILITGKPQDAKS
;
A
#
# COMPACT_ATOMS: atom_id res chain seq x y z
N MET A 1 16.49 51.37 14.68
CA MET A 1 17.63 50.71 15.36
C MET A 1 17.16 49.32 15.80
N PHE A 2 17.28 48.34 14.93
CA PHE A 2 17.33 46.93 15.32
C PHE A 2 18.40 46.29 14.43
N THR A 3 19.52 45.99 15.07
CA THR A 3 20.73 45.40 14.51
C THR A 3 20.58 43.87 14.57
N THR A 4 20.75 43.21 13.42
CA THR A 4 21.47 41.94 13.13
C THR A 4 21.40 40.78 14.16
N TYR A 5 21.22 39.50 13.79
CA TYR A 5 22.10 38.70 12.92
C TYR A 5 21.41 37.51 12.23
N SER A 6 21.98 37.19 11.06
CA SER A 6 21.76 36.06 10.15
C SER A 6 22.55 34.79 10.55
N LEU A 7 22.09 33.62 10.09
CA LEU A 7 22.82 32.35 9.72
C LEU A 7 22.00 31.11 10.17
N GLY A 8 21.70 30.10 9.36
CA GLY A 8 22.14 29.78 8.01
C GLY A 8 21.10 28.91 7.26
N GLY A 9 21.24 28.91 5.94
CA GLY A 9 20.25 28.46 4.99
C GLY A 9 20.09 26.94 4.85
N PHE A 10 18.89 26.55 4.46
CA PHE A 10 18.58 25.24 3.89
C PHE A 10 18.48 25.41 2.37
N TRP A 11 19.32 24.66 1.65
CA TRP A 11 19.33 24.54 0.20
C TRP A 11 17.99 23.95 -0.28
N VAL A 12 17.18 24.74 -0.99
CA VAL A 12 16.07 24.24 -1.80
C VAL A 12 16.48 24.40 -3.27
N GLY A 13 16.71 23.26 -3.91
CA GLY A 13 17.01 23.16 -5.32
C GLY A 13 15.90 23.76 -6.17
N HIS A 14 16.32 24.59 -7.11
CA HIS A 14 15.57 25.15 -8.22
C HIS A 14 14.61 24.14 -8.87
N CYS A 15 13.32 24.48 -8.89
CA CYS A 15 12.44 24.09 -9.99
C CYS A 15 11.52 25.28 -10.30
N ASN A 16 12.03 26.18 -11.13
CA ASN A 16 11.28 27.28 -11.71
C ASN A 16 10.20 26.71 -12.65
N SER A 17 8.94 26.92 -12.32
CA SER A 17 7.91 27.14 -13.34
C SER A 17 6.90 28.14 -12.78
N PHE A 18 7.18 29.41 -13.08
CA PHE A 18 6.31 30.56 -12.85
C PHE A 18 5.01 30.36 -13.65
N VAL A 19 3.88 30.21 -12.96
CA VAL A 19 2.56 30.40 -13.57
C VAL A 19 2.21 31.88 -13.38
N SER A 20 2.37 32.67 -14.44
CA SER A 20 1.95 34.06 -14.45
C SER A 20 0.43 34.11 -14.60
N LEU A 21 -0.29 34.36 -13.50
CA LEU A 21 -1.68 34.85 -13.56
C LEU A 21 -1.62 36.31 -14.03
N SER A 22 -1.99 36.57 -15.28
CA SER A 22 -2.29 37.93 -15.73
C SER A 22 -3.80 38.09 -15.83
N CYS A 23 -4.36 38.88 -14.90
CA CYS A 23 -5.64 39.56 -15.09
C CYS A 23 -5.54 40.47 -16.32
N TYR A 24 -6.59 40.52 -17.13
CA TYR A 24 -6.98 41.77 -17.79
C TYR A 24 -8.48 41.76 -18.07
N SER A 25 -9.11 42.85 -17.64
CA SER A 25 -10.52 43.21 -17.86
C SER A 25 -10.75 43.68 -19.30
N ASP A 26 -11.97 43.49 -19.78
CA ASP A 26 -12.81 44.46 -20.51
C ASP A 26 -13.52 43.98 -21.77
N ASN A 27 -14.78 44.40 -21.79
CA ASN A 27 -15.79 44.37 -22.83
C ASN A 27 -15.27 44.76 -24.23
N SER A 28 -15.78 44.08 -25.25
CA SER A 28 -16.52 44.68 -26.39
C SER A 28 -16.65 43.65 -27.54
N GLY A 29 -17.79 43.69 -28.21
CA GLY A 29 -18.23 42.65 -29.15
C GLY A 29 -17.40 42.50 -30.42
N CYS A 30 -17.45 41.29 -30.98
CA CYS A 30 -17.21 41.01 -32.39
C CYS A 30 -17.95 39.72 -32.78
N GLY A 31 -18.58 39.73 -33.96
CA GLY A 31 -19.55 38.76 -34.44
C GLY A 31 -19.03 37.34 -34.71
N PRO A 32 -19.94 36.42 -35.11
CA PRO A 32 -19.58 35.04 -35.43
C PRO A 32 -18.80 35.02 -36.75
N ASP A 33 -18.03 33.97 -36.99
CA ASP A 33 -17.29 33.67 -38.24
C ASP A 33 -15.77 33.94 -38.22
N SER A 34 -15.10 33.55 -37.13
CA SER A 34 -13.69 33.11 -37.23
C SER A 34 -13.47 31.79 -36.48
N PRO A 35 -12.81 30.78 -37.08
CA PRO A 35 -12.51 29.54 -36.37
C PRO A 35 -11.46 29.81 -35.29
N PRO A 36 -11.60 29.26 -34.07
CA PRO A 36 -10.75 29.63 -32.96
C PRO A 36 -9.30 29.17 -33.20
N ARG A 37 -8.35 30.12 -33.26
CA ARG A 37 -6.90 29.87 -33.32
C ARG A 37 -6.38 28.89 -32.25
N LYS A 38 -7.12 28.72 -31.14
CA LYS A 38 -6.77 27.82 -30.04
C LYS A 38 -6.80 26.32 -30.43
N LEU A 39 -7.58 25.93 -31.43
CA LEU A 39 -7.69 24.54 -31.88
C LEU A 39 -6.42 24.06 -32.62
N PHE A 40 -5.74 24.95 -33.34
CA PHE A 40 -4.47 24.63 -34.01
C PHE A 40 -3.30 24.53 -33.04
N LEU A 41 -3.27 25.37 -31.99
CA LEU A 41 -2.25 25.29 -30.94
C LEU A 41 -2.37 23.97 -30.16
N GLN A 42 -3.61 23.57 -29.85
CA GLN A 42 -3.89 22.30 -29.18
C GLN A 42 -3.53 21.09 -30.07
N ARG A 43 -3.71 21.18 -31.39
CA ARG A 43 -3.29 20.13 -32.32
C ARG A 43 -1.78 20.02 -32.47
N HIS A 44 -1.04 21.12 -32.37
CA HIS A 44 0.42 21.13 -32.33
C HIS A 44 0.95 20.59 -31.00
N GLN A 45 0.40 21.03 -29.86
CA GLN A 45 0.71 20.45 -28.55
C GLN A 45 0.37 18.96 -28.51
N GLN A 46 -0.75 18.54 -29.09
CA GLN A 46 -1.16 17.13 -29.10
C GLN A 46 -0.32 16.29 -30.06
N LYS A 47 0.19 16.85 -31.16
CA LYS A 47 1.18 16.19 -32.03
C LYS A 47 2.57 16.12 -31.39
N GLU A 48 2.98 17.13 -30.61
CA GLU A 48 4.22 17.09 -29.83
C GLU A 48 4.13 16.07 -28.68
N VAL A 49 2.98 16.01 -27.98
CA VAL A 49 2.69 15.00 -26.94
C VAL A 49 2.59 13.60 -27.54
N LEU A 50 2.01 13.44 -28.74
CA LEU A 50 1.94 12.16 -29.46
C LEU A 50 3.30 11.72 -30.04
N ASN A 51 4.20 12.66 -30.32
CA ASN A 51 5.57 12.35 -30.72
C ASN A 51 6.47 12.07 -29.51
N GLN A 52 6.23 12.70 -28.36
CA GLN A 52 6.88 12.32 -27.09
C GLN A 52 6.43 10.95 -26.57
N SER A 53 5.20 10.51 -26.88
CA SER A 53 4.72 9.17 -26.49
C SER A 53 5.27 8.04 -27.35
N LYS A 54 6.04 8.34 -28.42
CA LYS A 54 6.69 7.37 -29.31
C LYS A 54 8.16 7.07 -29.00
N LEU A 55 8.66 7.43 -27.81
CA LEU A 55 9.85 6.77 -27.29
C LEU A 55 9.42 5.50 -26.54
N PRO A 56 10.05 4.33 -26.81
CA PRO A 56 9.80 3.18 -25.94
C PRO A 56 10.19 3.57 -24.52
N PRO A 57 9.48 3.13 -23.46
CA PRO A 57 10.04 3.16 -22.13
C PRO A 57 11.16 2.12 -22.12
N GLY A 58 12.34 2.51 -22.61
CA GLY A 58 13.57 1.79 -22.34
C GLY A 58 13.74 1.82 -20.83
N PHE A 59 13.47 0.70 -20.18
CA PHE A 59 13.67 0.51 -18.76
C PHE A 59 15.12 0.89 -18.41
N SER A 60 15.30 2.09 -17.87
CA SER A 60 16.61 2.63 -17.58
C SER A 60 17.10 2.02 -16.27
N TRP A 61 18.03 1.07 -16.38
CA TRP A 61 18.62 0.39 -15.23
C TRP A 61 19.48 1.32 -14.37
N GLY A 62 20.00 2.42 -14.92
CA GLY A 62 20.86 3.38 -14.22
C GLY A 62 20.28 3.92 -12.91
N PRO A 63 19.10 4.56 -12.90
CA PRO A 63 18.48 5.07 -11.66
C PRO A 63 18.11 3.95 -10.68
N ILE A 64 17.77 2.75 -11.16
CA ILE A 64 17.45 1.60 -10.31
C ILE A 64 18.70 1.09 -9.61
N ILE A 65 19.81 0.96 -10.33
CA ILE A 65 21.10 0.56 -9.77
C ILE A 65 21.59 1.61 -8.77
N HIS A 66 21.42 2.89 -9.08
CA HIS A 66 21.78 3.97 -8.16
C HIS A 66 20.92 3.93 -6.88
N PHE A 67 19.59 3.79 -7.00
CA PHE A 67 18.71 3.63 -5.85
C PHE A 67 19.06 2.39 -5.02
N ALA A 68 19.27 1.24 -5.68
CA ALA A 68 19.67 0.00 -5.03
C ALA A 68 21.01 0.14 -4.29
N PHE A 69 21.97 0.85 -4.87
CA PHE A 69 23.26 1.13 -4.25
C PHE A 69 23.11 1.99 -2.99
N TRP A 70 22.35 3.08 -3.04
CA TRP A 70 22.09 3.91 -1.86
C TRP A 70 21.29 3.18 -0.78
N ALA A 71 20.29 2.38 -1.18
CA ALA A 71 19.54 1.54 -0.26
C ALA A 71 20.44 0.49 0.41
N PHE A 72 21.37 -0.12 -0.34
CA PHE A 72 22.34 -1.07 0.20
C PHE A 72 23.28 -0.39 1.19
N LEU A 73 23.86 0.77 0.84
CA LEU A 73 24.70 1.54 1.75
C LEU A 73 23.98 1.91 3.05
N TRP A 74 22.72 2.36 2.94
CA TRP A 74 21.92 2.70 4.11
C TRP A 74 21.60 1.47 4.96
N SER A 75 21.26 0.34 4.33
CA SER A 75 21.02 -0.93 5.02
C SER A 75 22.26 -1.41 5.77
N VAL A 76 23.44 -1.37 5.13
CA VAL A 76 24.72 -1.73 5.76
C VAL A 76 25.02 -0.80 6.94
N TYR A 77 24.81 0.51 6.78
CA TYR A 77 24.99 1.47 7.86
C TYR A 77 24.10 1.15 9.08
N VAL A 78 22.81 0.89 8.85
CA VAL A 78 21.87 0.51 9.92
C VAL A 78 22.27 -0.81 10.58
N LEU A 79 22.71 -1.81 9.80
CA LEU A 79 23.19 -3.09 10.34
C LEU A 79 24.43 -2.92 11.21
N VAL A 80 25.38 -2.07 10.81
CA VAL A 80 26.58 -1.77 11.59
C VAL A 80 26.20 -1.07 12.91
N LEU A 81 25.33 -0.07 12.87
CA LEU A 81 24.84 0.60 14.08
C LEU A 81 24.12 -0.38 15.02
N CYS A 82 23.27 -1.25 14.47
CA CYS A 82 22.56 -2.28 15.24
C CYS A 82 23.55 -3.27 15.89
N GLY A 83 24.61 -3.64 15.17
CA GLY A 83 25.66 -4.52 15.71
C GLY A 83 26.47 -3.88 16.84
N ILE A 84 26.75 -2.57 16.75
CA ILE A 84 27.40 -1.83 17.83
C ILE A 84 26.48 -1.75 19.05
N SER A 85 25.19 -1.48 18.85
CA SER A 85 24.19 -1.38 19.92
C SER A 85 23.94 -2.71 20.64
N LEU A 86 23.95 -3.83 19.90
CA LEU A 86 23.64 -5.17 20.42
C LEU A 86 24.87 -5.96 20.87
N LYS A 87 26.06 -5.36 20.82
CA LYS A 87 27.31 -6.01 21.25
C LYS A 87 27.25 -6.49 22.70
N GLN A 88 26.41 -5.86 23.52
CA GLN A 88 26.22 -6.20 24.94
C GLN A 88 25.14 -7.26 25.19
N PHE A 89 24.33 -7.61 24.18
CA PHE A 89 23.16 -8.50 24.28
C PHE A 89 23.26 -9.77 23.39
N GLY A 90 24.47 -10.18 23.00
CA GLY A 90 24.68 -11.40 22.18
C GLY A 90 24.91 -11.15 20.68
N GLY A 91 24.97 -9.90 20.24
CA GLY A 91 25.37 -9.51 18.88
C GLY A 91 24.26 -9.64 17.82
N LEU A 92 24.63 -9.46 16.54
CA LEU A 92 23.69 -9.45 15.41
C LEU A 92 23.04 -10.82 15.16
N TRP A 93 23.79 -11.91 15.34
CA TRP A 93 23.29 -13.25 15.06
C TRP A 93 22.13 -13.64 15.96
N GLU A 94 22.24 -13.33 17.26
CA GLU A 94 21.16 -13.58 18.21
C GLU A 94 19.92 -12.73 17.92
N MET A 95 20.11 -11.50 17.43
CA MET A 95 19.01 -10.67 16.95
C MET A 95 18.32 -11.28 15.73
N PHE A 96 19.06 -11.76 14.73
CA PHE A 96 18.46 -12.39 13.56
C PHE A 96 17.70 -13.66 13.93
N LYS A 97 18.26 -14.48 14.82
CA LYS A 97 17.60 -15.68 15.33
C LYS A 97 16.34 -15.34 16.12
N SER A 98 16.41 -14.35 17.02
CA SER A 98 15.28 -13.94 17.85
C SER A 98 14.20 -13.18 17.07
N THR A 99 14.57 -12.46 16.02
CA THR A 99 13.62 -11.66 15.22
C THR A 99 13.00 -12.48 14.10
N TYR A 100 13.82 -13.06 13.23
CA TYR A 100 13.33 -13.80 12.06
C TYR A 100 13.15 -15.27 12.35
N GLY A 101 14.05 -15.88 13.13
CA GLY A 101 13.91 -17.28 13.54
C GLY A 101 12.62 -17.52 14.30
N PHE A 102 12.28 -16.66 15.26
CA PHE A 102 11.04 -16.72 16.02
C PHE A 102 9.77 -16.52 15.17
N ILE A 103 9.77 -15.57 14.23
CA ILE A 103 8.64 -15.34 13.32
C ILE A 103 8.40 -16.55 12.41
N LEU A 104 9.46 -17.24 11.99
CA LEU A 104 9.40 -18.40 11.09
C LEU A 104 9.09 -19.71 11.82
N THR A 105 9.57 -19.88 13.05
CA THR A 105 9.36 -21.10 13.84
C THR A 105 8.07 -21.07 14.67
N VAL A 106 7.49 -19.89 14.92
CA VAL A 106 6.21 -19.68 15.64
C VAL A 106 6.15 -20.55 16.91
N GLU A 107 7.21 -20.50 17.71
CA GLU A 107 7.32 -21.31 18.92
C GLU A 107 6.46 -20.76 20.07
N ASP A 108 6.18 -19.45 20.09
CA ASP A 108 5.31 -18.84 21.10
C ASP A 108 3.85 -18.74 20.64
N LEU A 109 3.00 -19.49 21.31
CA LEU A 109 1.54 -19.46 21.10
C LEU A 109 0.86 -18.41 21.98
N SER A 110 1.59 -17.36 22.34
CA SER A 110 1.06 -16.24 23.10
C SER A 110 -0.12 -15.61 22.34
N PRO A 111 -1.19 -15.22 23.06
CA PRO A 111 -2.36 -14.64 22.43
C PRO A 111 -1.98 -13.39 21.64
N ASN A 112 -2.33 -13.39 20.36
CA ASN A 112 -2.07 -12.29 19.46
C ASN A 112 -3.33 -11.91 18.67
N ILE A 113 -3.29 -10.79 17.95
CA ILE A 113 -4.42 -10.30 17.15
C ILE A 113 -4.65 -11.15 15.89
N GLY A 114 -3.65 -11.96 15.50
CA GLY A 114 -3.69 -12.83 14.34
C GLY A 114 -4.48 -14.11 14.56
N VAL A 115 -4.57 -14.92 13.51
CA VAL A 115 -5.32 -16.18 13.50
C VAL A 115 -4.42 -17.39 13.80
N LEU A 116 -3.11 -17.26 13.55
CA LEU A 116 -2.17 -18.38 13.55
C LEU A 116 -1.90 -18.95 14.96
N TRP A 117 -1.86 -18.12 16.01
CA TRP A 117 -1.56 -18.59 17.37
C TRP A 117 -2.55 -19.64 17.86
N TYR A 118 -3.85 -19.42 17.67
CA TYR A 118 -4.90 -20.31 18.15
C TYR A 118 -4.96 -21.58 17.30
N PHE A 119 -4.78 -21.47 15.97
CA PHE A 119 -4.69 -22.64 15.09
C PHE A 119 -3.54 -23.56 15.50
N PHE A 120 -2.34 -23.02 15.73
CA PHE A 120 -1.20 -23.82 16.20
C PHE A 120 -1.37 -24.35 17.63
N ALA A 121 -2.21 -23.71 18.45
CA ALA A 121 -2.51 -24.16 19.80
C ALA A 121 -3.42 -25.39 19.80
N GLU A 122 -4.34 -25.46 18.84
CA GLU A 122 -5.23 -26.62 18.68
C GLU A 122 -4.55 -27.80 17.95
N VAL A 123 -3.60 -27.52 17.04
CA VAL A 123 -2.91 -28.56 16.27
C VAL A 123 -1.83 -29.25 17.09
N PHE A 124 -1.79 -30.58 16.99
CA PHE A 124 -0.76 -31.42 17.60
C PHE A 124 0.65 -30.99 17.19
N GLU A 125 1.56 -30.99 18.16
CA GLU A 125 2.96 -30.57 17.99
C GLU A 125 3.66 -31.29 16.84
N PHE A 126 3.39 -32.58 16.65
CA PHE A 126 3.96 -33.38 15.57
C PHE A 126 3.67 -32.81 14.16
N PHE A 127 2.49 -32.21 13.96
CA PHE A 127 2.08 -31.68 12.65
C PHE A 127 2.38 -30.18 12.45
N ARG A 128 2.85 -29.47 13.49
CA ARG A 128 3.06 -28.01 13.40
C ARG A 128 4.00 -27.61 12.27
N ASN A 129 5.13 -28.32 12.12
CA ASN A 129 6.09 -28.07 11.05
C ASN A 129 5.49 -28.26 9.65
N PHE A 130 4.62 -29.25 9.48
CA PHE A 130 3.93 -29.48 8.20
C PHE A 130 3.02 -28.30 7.85
N PHE A 131 2.16 -27.87 8.78
CA PHE A 131 1.27 -26.75 8.54
C PHE A 131 2.02 -25.42 8.37
N LEU A 132 3.11 -25.20 9.09
CA LEU A 132 3.99 -24.04 8.89
C LEU A 132 4.50 -24.00 7.43
N ILE A 133 5.02 -25.09 6.90
CA ILE A 133 5.48 -25.15 5.49
C ILE A 133 4.32 -24.85 4.54
N VAL A 134 3.14 -25.42 4.77
CA VAL A 134 1.95 -25.17 3.94
C VAL A 134 1.56 -23.70 3.91
N PHE A 135 1.55 -23.01 5.07
CA PHE A 135 1.25 -21.57 5.12
C PHE A 135 2.30 -20.73 4.36
N HIS A 136 3.59 -21.04 4.49
CA HIS A 136 4.64 -20.33 3.76
C HIS A 136 4.52 -20.54 2.23
N VAL A 137 4.23 -21.77 1.80
CA VAL A 137 4.01 -22.07 0.37
C VAL A 137 2.74 -21.39 -0.14
N ASN A 138 1.68 -21.31 0.68
CA ASN A 138 0.45 -20.62 0.32
C ASN A 138 0.68 -19.12 0.05
N ILE A 139 1.48 -18.45 0.89
CA ILE A 139 1.87 -17.05 0.69
C ILE A 139 2.55 -16.88 -0.68
N LEU A 140 3.52 -17.73 -1.00
CA LEU A 140 4.23 -17.69 -2.29
C LEU A 140 3.28 -17.93 -3.48
N PHE A 141 2.36 -18.87 -3.33
CA PHE A 141 1.37 -19.17 -4.36
C PHE A 141 0.37 -18.04 -4.58
N MET A 142 0.06 -17.23 -3.55
CA MET A 142 -0.80 -16.04 -3.69
C MET A 142 -0.09 -14.88 -4.40
N ILE A 143 1.23 -14.76 -4.24
CA ILE A 143 2.01 -13.65 -4.82
C ILE A 143 2.10 -13.73 -6.34
N LEU A 144 2.35 -14.94 -6.88
CA LEU A 144 2.58 -15.19 -8.31
C LEU A 144 1.40 -14.80 -9.22
N PRO A 145 0.15 -15.26 -9.02
CA PRO A 145 -0.98 -14.92 -9.89
C PRO A 145 -1.32 -13.43 -9.82
N LEU A 146 -1.14 -12.81 -8.65
CA LEU A 146 -1.35 -11.38 -8.48
C LEU A 146 -0.33 -10.56 -9.28
N ALA A 147 0.95 -10.99 -9.29
CA ALA A 147 2.01 -10.35 -10.10
C ALA A 147 1.67 -10.35 -11.60
N ILE A 148 1.12 -11.47 -12.08
CA ILE A 148 0.76 -11.64 -13.50
C ILE A 148 -0.43 -10.75 -13.85
N ARG A 149 -1.47 -10.74 -13.00
CA ARG A 149 -2.72 -10.03 -13.28
C ARG A 149 -2.59 -8.50 -13.20
N LEU A 150 -1.80 -7.98 -12.25
CA LEU A 150 -1.70 -6.55 -11.95
C LEU A 150 -0.42 -5.88 -12.46
N ARG A 151 0.31 -6.51 -13.40
CA ARG A 151 1.58 -5.98 -13.94
C ARG A 151 1.51 -4.53 -14.45
N HIS A 152 0.34 -4.08 -14.91
CA HIS A 152 0.14 -2.72 -15.43
C HIS A 152 0.19 -1.62 -14.34
N ARG A 153 0.00 -1.96 -13.05
CA ARG A 153 -0.08 -1.01 -11.92
C ARG A 153 0.83 -1.44 -10.76
N PRO A 154 2.15 -1.17 -10.82
CA PRO A 154 3.10 -1.65 -9.80
C PRO A 154 2.84 -1.06 -8.40
N CYS A 155 2.36 0.18 -8.29
CA CYS A 155 2.07 0.80 -7.00
C CYS A 155 0.88 0.14 -6.28
N TYR A 156 -0.17 -0.20 -7.01
CA TYR A 156 -1.33 -0.88 -6.44
C TYR A 156 -0.98 -2.34 -6.09
N LEU A 157 -0.16 -2.99 -6.92
CA LEU A 157 0.38 -4.32 -6.61
C LEU A 157 1.17 -4.32 -5.29
N ALA A 158 2.04 -3.32 -5.08
CA ALA A 158 2.80 -3.19 -3.84
C ALA A 158 1.88 -3.01 -2.62
N PHE A 159 0.82 -2.19 -2.75
CA PHE A 159 -0.20 -2.05 -1.71
C PHE A 159 -0.86 -3.40 -1.35
N VAL A 160 -1.27 -4.18 -2.35
CA VAL A 160 -1.90 -5.49 -2.11
C VAL A 160 -0.91 -6.47 -1.48
N TYR A 161 0.37 -6.46 -1.88
CA TYR A 161 1.38 -7.29 -1.22
C TYR A 161 1.60 -6.92 0.22
N VAL A 162 1.65 -5.63 0.55
CA VAL A 162 1.75 -5.18 1.94
C VAL A 162 0.55 -5.64 2.75
N ALA A 163 -0.67 -5.56 2.19
CA ALA A 163 -1.87 -6.07 2.85
C ALA A 163 -1.78 -7.60 3.08
N ILE A 164 -1.47 -8.39 2.05
CA ILE A 164 -1.34 -9.86 2.16
C ILE A 164 -0.24 -10.25 3.17
N CYS A 165 0.93 -9.60 3.12
CA CYS A 165 2.02 -9.84 4.06
C CYS A 165 1.62 -9.48 5.50
N SER A 166 0.86 -8.41 5.71
CA SER A 166 0.38 -8.03 7.04
C SER A 166 -0.63 -9.03 7.62
N MET A 167 -1.45 -9.64 6.77
CA MET A 167 -2.49 -10.61 7.17
C MET A 167 -1.91 -12.00 7.49
N LEU A 168 -0.92 -12.44 6.69
CA LEU A 168 -0.33 -13.77 6.78
C LEU A 168 0.90 -13.82 7.72
N LYS A 169 1.23 -12.69 8.36
CA LYS A 169 2.28 -12.59 9.37
C LYS A 169 1.85 -13.33 10.65
N SER A 170 2.77 -14.10 11.24
CA SER A 170 2.55 -14.89 12.47
C SER A 170 2.14 -14.04 13.69
N TYR A 171 2.68 -12.82 13.78
CA TYR A 171 2.37 -11.85 14.83
C TYR A 171 1.98 -10.51 14.19
N PRO A 172 0.72 -10.36 13.73
CA PRO A 172 0.27 -9.10 13.16
C PRO A 172 0.09 -8.08 14.28
N SER A 173 0.54 -6.85 14.03
CA SER A 173 0.37 -5.71 14.92
C SER A 173 -0.72 -4.76 14.39
N VAL A 174 -1.32 -3.97 15.28
CA VAL A 174 -2.26 -2.90 14.87
C VAL A 174 -1.58 -1.91 13.92
N GLY A 175 -0.28 -1.65 14.11
CA GLY A 175 0.52 -0.80 13.24
C GLY A 175 0.63 -1.32 11.80
N ASP A 176 0.75 -2.64 11.62
CA ASP A 176 0.75 -3.25 10.29
C ASP A 176 -0.57 -2.95 9.56
N SER A 177 -1.69 -2.90 10.30
CA SER A 177 -3.00 -2.56 9.74
C SER A 177 -3.20 -1.09 9.42
N ALA A 178 -2.66 -0.21 10.26
CA ALA A 178 -2.68 1.23 10.02
C ALA A 178 -1.94 1.60 8.73
N LEU A 179 -0.88 0.86 8.40
CA LEU A 179 -0.07 1.12 7.21
C LEU A 179 -0.88 0.87 5.93
N TYR A 180 -1.51 -0.30 5.76
CA TYR A 180 -2.31 -0.55 4.57
C TYR A 180 -3.59 0.31 4.56
N LEU A 181 -4.25 0.53 5.70
CA LEU A 181 -5.42 1.41 5.75
C LEU A 181 -5.08 2.87 5.39
N GLY A 182 -3.89 3.35 5.77
CA GLY A 182 -3.41 4.68 5.38
C GLY A 182 -3.13 4.78 3.87
N LEU A 183 -2.51 3.74 3.30
CA LEU A 183 -2.27 3.66 1.85
C LEU A 183 -3.56 3.58 1.03
N LEU A 184 -4.65 3.08 1.60
CA LEU A 184 -5.96 3.01 0.96
C LEU A 184 -6.45 4.40 0.53
N GLY A 185 -6.12 5.45 1.31
CA GLY A 185 -6.45 6.84 1.00
C GLY A 185 -5.84 7.35 -0.32
N TRP A 186 -4.76 6.73 -0.80
CA TRP A 186 -4.14 7.10 -2.08
C TRP A 186 -4.97 6.66 -3.29
N PHE A 187 -5.80 5.62 -3.13
CA PHE A 187 -6.55 4.99 -4.23
C PHE A 187 -8.06 5.23 -4.12
N VAL A 188 -8.48 6.34 -3.48
CA VAL A 188 -9.91 6.63 -3.21
C VAL A 188 -10.72 6.75 -4.50
N ASN A 189 -10.15 7.30 -5.57
CA ASN A 189 -10.85 7.47 -6.84
C ASN A 189 -11.16 6.12 -7.50
N GLU A 190 -10.24 5.17 -7.41
CA GLU A 190 -10.39 3.83 -7.95
C GLU A 190 -11.29 2.95 -7.07
N LEU A 191 -11.24 3.16 -5.75
CA LEU A 191 -12.02 2.41 -4.76
C LEU A 191 -13.44 2.97 -4.54
N ALA A 192 -13.79 4.11 -5.14
CA ALA A 192 -15.12 4.70 -5.02
C ALA A 192 -16.26 3.78 -5.53
N ASP A 193 -15.94 2.86 -6.44
CA ASP A 193 -16.87 1.88 -7.00
C ASP A 193 -17.08 0.62 -6.11
N MET A 194 -16.53 0.58 -4.88
CA MET A 194 -16.71 -0.57 -3.97
C MET A 194 -18.16 -0.69 -3.47
N GLN A 195 -18.79 -1.85 -3.71
CA GLN A 195 -20.19 -2.07 -3.34
C GLN A 195 -20.41 -2.31 -1.84
N PHE A 196 -19.44 -2.90 -1.14
CA PHE A 196 -19.55 -3.27 0.27
C PHE A 196 -18.83 -2.32 1.24
N SER A 197 -18.60 -1.06 0.85
CA SER A 197 -17.83 -0.09 1.65
C SER A 197 -18.42 0.17 3.04
N LEU A 198 -19.75 0.34 3.14
CA LEU A 198 -20.43 0.55 4.43
C LEU A 198 -20.38 -0.68 5.33
N PHE A 199 -20.54 -1.88 4.76
CA PHE A 199 -20.46 -3.13 5.50
C PHE A 199 -19.06 -3.34 6.07
N LEU A 200 -18.02 -3.10 5.26
CA LEU A 200 -16.63 -3.17 5.70
C LEU A 200 -16.34 -2.16 6.80
N PHE A 201 -16.76 -0.90 6.62
CA PHE A 201 -16.57 0.14 7.63
C PHE A 201 -17.23 -0.22 8.97
N CYS A 202 -18.50 -0.63 8.95
CA CYS A 202 -19.22 -1.07 10.13
C CYS A 202 -18.55 -2.29 10.79
N GLY A 203 -18.12 -3.26 9.99
CA GLY A 203 -17.39 -4.44 10.46
C GLY A 203 -16.09 -4.08 11.17
N TYR A 204 -15.26 -3.22 10.57
CA TYR A 204 -14.00 -2.78 11.17
C TYR A 204 -14.21 -2.01 12.47
N VAL A 205 -15.21 -1.12 12.52
CA VAL A 205 -15.57 -0.40 13.76
C VAL A 205 -16.04 -1.38 14.83
N GLY A 206 -16.91 -2.33 14.46
CA GLY A 206 -17.43 -3.36 15.37
C GLY A 206 -16.32 -4.22 15.97
N VAL A 207 -15.41 -4.73 15.15
CA VAL A 207 -14.27 -5.53 15.60
C VAL A 207 -13.30 -4.71 16.47
N SER A 208 -13.04 -3.45 16.10
CA SER A 208 -12.12 -2.57 16.86
C SER A 208 -12.64 -2.27 18.26
N LEU A 209 -13.96 -2.20 18.44
CA LEU A 209 -14.59 -2.02 19.75
C LEU A 209 -14.70 -3.34 20.52
N LEU A 210 -15.02 -4.44 19.84
CA LEU A 210 -15.27 -5.73 20.49
C LEU A 210 -13.97 -6.42 20.94
N SER A 211 -12.90 -6.31 20.16
CA SER A 211 -11.60 -6.93 20.46
C SER A 211 -11.01 -6.54 21.84
N PRO A 212 -10.88 -5.24 22.20
CA PRO A 212 -10.34 -4.85 23.51
C PRO A 212 -11.26 -5.24 24.67
N VAL A 213 -12.58 -5.25 24.45
CA VAL A 213 -13.55 -5.72 25.45
C VAL A 213 -13.35 -7.21 25.72
N MET A 214 -13.29 -8.03 24.67
CA MET A 214 -13.08 -9.48 24.81
C MET A 214 -11.72 -9.82 25.41
N HIS A 215 -10.67 -9.09 25.01
CA HIS A 215 -9.34 -9.22 25.62
C HIS A 215 -9.35 -8.87 27.11
N ASN A 216 -10.07 -7.81 27.51
CA ASN A 216 -10.19 -7.42 28.92
C ASN A 216 -10.93 -8.48 29.74
N LEU A 217 -12.04 -8.99 29.21
CA LEU A 217 -12.84 -10.01 29.89
C LEU A 217 -12.06 -11.31 30.09
N TRP A 218 -11.27 -11.71 29.10
CA TRP A 218 -10.49 -12.95 29.18
C TRP A 218 -9.26 -12.82 30.08
N ILE A 219 -8.38 -11.84 29.84
CA ILE A 219 -7.09 -11.74 30.55
C ILE A 219 -7.25 -11.13 31.95
N TRP A 220 -8.02 -10.04 32.07
CA TRP A 220 -8.04 -9.24 33.31
C TRP A 220 -9.19 -9.62 34.24
N ARG A 221 -10.38 -9.86 33.69
CA ARG A 221 -11.57 -10.20 34.50
C ARG A 221 -11.68 -11.70 34.77
N GLY A 222 -11.05 -12.56 33.97
CA GLY A 222 -11.13 -14.02 34.11
C GLY A 222 -12.52 -14.61 33.88
N THR A 223 -13.49 -13.81 33.41
CA THR A 223 -14.88 -14.25 33.14
C THR A 223 -15.12 -14.58 31.67
N GLY A 224 -14.21 -14.16 30.77
CA GLY A 224 -14.28 -14.40 29.33
C GLY A 224 -13.52 -15.65 28.89
N ASN A 225 -14.02 -16.31 27.84
CA ASN A 225 -13.35 -17.44 27.20
C ASN A 225 -12.47 -16.94 26.03
N ALA A 226 -11.26 -17.51 25.88
CA ALA A 226 -10.34 -17.29 24.77
C ALA A 226 -11.01 -17.41 23.38
N ASN A 227 -11.98 -18.32 23.24
CA ASN A 227 -12.67 -18.57 21.98
C ASN A 227 -13.43 -17.34 21.47
N PHE A 228 -13.99 -16.52 22.38
CA PHE A 228 -14.67 -15.29 22.00
C PHE A 228 -13.68 -14.25 21.46
N TYR A 229 -12.53 -14.11 22.11
CA TYR A 229 -11.45 -13.25 21.60
C TYR A 229 -10.96 -13.73 20.23
N PHE A 230 -10.72 -15.04 20.08
CA PHE A 230 -10.31 -15.62 18.81
C PHE A 230 -11.36 -15.44 17.70
N THR A 231 -12.65 -15.53 18.02
CA THR A 231 -13.74 -15.26 17.06
C THR A 231 -13.65 -13.83 16.52
N THR A 232 -13.34 -12.84 17.36
CA THR A 232 -13.15 -11.46 16.89
C THR A 232 -11.94 -11.31 15.96
N ALA A 233 -10.85 -12.04 16.22
CA ALA A 233 -9.68 -12.09 15.35
C ALA A 233 -9.98 -12.77 14.00
N MET A 234 -10.80 -13.83 13.99
CA MET A 234 -11.26 -14.45 12.74
C MET A 234 -12.14 -13.50 11.92
N VAL A 235 -13.09 -12.80 12.56
CA VAL A 235 -13.92 -11.80 11.87
C VAL A 235 -13.05 -10.68 11.31
N TYR A 236 -12.04 -10.23 12.05
CA TYR A 236 -11.06 -9.26 11.57
C TYR A 236 -10.34 -9.73 10.31
N ALA A 237 -9.80 -10.96 10.32
CA ALA A 237 -9.12 -11.54 9.16
C ALA A 237 -10.07 -11.68 7.96
N CYS A 238 -11.31 -12.08 8.17
CA CYS A 238 -12.33 -12.12 7.13
C CYS A 238 -12.59 -10.74 6.50
N LEU A 239 -12.74 -9.69 7.32
CA LEU A 239 -12.91 -8.33 6.83
C LEU A 239 -11.70 -7.83 6.03
N GLN A 240 -10.48 -8.22 6.43
CA GLN A 240 -9.26 -7.93 5.68
C GLN A 240 -9.24 -8.62 4.31
N ILE A 241 -9.62 -9.91 4.24
CA ILE A 241 -9.71 -10.63 2.97
C ILE A 241 -10.73 -9.97 2.05
N VAL A 242 -11.93 -9.67 2.56
CA VAL A 242 -12.99 -9.05 1.77
C VAL A 242 -12.54 -7.66 1.27
N LEU A 243 -11.88 -6.86 2.11
CA LEU A 243 -11.34 -5.56 1.70
C LEU A 243 -10.36 -5.67 0.53
N VAL A 244 -9.43 -6.63 0.59
CA VAL A 244 -8.44 -6.84 -0.49
C VAL A 244 -9.12 -7.35 -1.76
N VAL A 245 -10.03 -8.31 -1.66
CA VAL A 245 -10.72 -8.89 -2.83
C VAL A 245 -11.63 -7.86 -3.51
N GLU A 246 -12.41 -7.11 -2.73
CA GLU A 246 -13.26 -6.04 -3.25
C GLU A 246 -12.44 -4.89 -3.82
N GLY A 247 -11.35 -4.50 -3.16
CA GLY A 247 -10.43 -3.49 -3.69
C GLY A 247 -9.86 -3.89 -5.05
N VAL A 248 -9.34 -5.12 -5.18
CA VAL A 248 -8.76 -5.61 -6.44
C VAL A 248 -9.82 -5.69 -7.53
N SER A 249 -11.04 -6.11 -7.18
CA SER A 249 -12.17 -6.19 -8.11
C SER A 249 -12.63 -4.80 -8.57
N ALA A 250 -12.69 -3.82 -7.67
CA ALA A 250 -13.02 -2.43 -7.99
C ALA A 250 -12.00 -1.80 -8.93
N VAL A 251 -10.70 -1.98 -8.67
CA VAL A 251 -9.62 -1.49 -9.55
C VAL A 251 -9.71 -2.12 -10.94
N LEU A 252 -9.95 -3.43 -11.02
CA LEU A 252 -10.07 -4.11 -12.31
C LEU A 252 -11.30 -3.63 -13.10
N ASN A 253 -12.42 -3.38 -12.42
CA ASN A 253 -13.62 -2.82 -13.02
C ASN A 253 -13.39 -1.38 -13.51
N HIS A 254 -12.68 -0.56 -12.73
CA HIS A 254 -12.29 0.79 -13.11
C HIS A 254 -11.42 0.78 -14.39
N ASP A 255 -10.40 -0.08 -14.45
CA ASP A 255 -9.55 -0.25 -15.63
C ASP A 255 -10.36 -0.76 -16.86
N ARG A 256 -11.36 -1.64 -16.65
CA ARG A 256 -12.27 -2.08 -17.71
C ARG A 256 -13.14 -0.94 -18.23
N LYS A 257 -13.72 -0.12 -17.34
CA LYS A 257 -14.50 1.07 -17.71
C LYS A 257 -13.66 2.07 -18.51
N LEU A 258 -12.44 2.36 -18.05
CA LEU A 258 -11.50 3.24 -18.77
C LEU A 258 -11.18 2.70 -20.17
N ARG A 259 -10.93 1.39 -20.30
CA ARG A 259 -10.69 0.77 -21.60
C ARG A 259 -11.87 0.96 -22.55
N ILE A 260 -13.09 0.71 -22.08
CA ILE A 260 -14.31 0.87 -22.88
C ILE A 260 -14.49 2.32 -23.33
N LEU A 261 -14.26 3.30 -22.46
CA LEU A 261 -14.34 4.73 -22.81
C LEU A 261 -13.32 5.13 -23.88
N ILE A 262 -12.12 4.55 -23.85
CA ILE A 262 -11.08 4.78 -24.85
C ILE A 262 -11.45 4.13 -26.19
N THR A 263 -11.91 2.87 -26.17
CA THR A 263 -12.27 2.13 -27.39
C THR A 263 -13.62 2.54 -27.99
N GLY A 264 -14.52 3.09 -27.18
CA GLY A 264 -15.86 3.55 -27.58
C GLY A 264 -15.91 4.96 -28.16
N LYS A 265 -14.79 5.71 -28.13
CA LYS A 265 -14.62 6.98 -28.87
C LYS A 265 -13.98 6.75 -30.25
N PRO A 266 -14.72 6.21 -31.23
CA PRO A 266 -14.50 6.62 -32.61
C PRO A 266 -15.81 6.63 -33.43
N GLN A 267 -16.46 7.80 -33.61
CA GLN A 267 -17.16 8.19 -34.85
C GLN A 267 -17.86 9.58 -34.86
N ASP A 268 -18.02 10.29 -33.74
CA ASP A 268 -18.79 11.56 -33.73
C ASP A 268 -18.02 12.81 -34.21
N ALA A 269 -16.87 12.66 -34.89
CA ALA A 269 -16.04 13.78 -35.37
C ALA A 269 -16.01 13.92 -36.91
N LYS A 270 -16.93 13.25 -37.62
CA LYS A 270 -17.17 13.46 -39.05
C LYS A 270 -18.67 13.47 -39.32
N SER A 271 -19.31 14.61 -39.11
CA SER A 271 -20.49 15.04 -39.87
C SER A 271 -20.45 16.55 -40.04
#